data_AF-A0A810MX21-F1
#
_entry.id   AF-A0A810MX21-F1
#
_cell.length_a   1.000
_cell.length_b   1.000
_cell.length_c   1.000
_cell.angle_alpha   90.00
_cell.angle_beta   90.00
_cell.angle_gamma   90.00
#
_symmetry.space_group_name_H-M   'P 1'
#
loop_
_entity.id
_entity.type
_entity.pdbx_description
1 polymer ?
#
loop_
_entity_poly.entity_id
_entity_poly.type
_entity_poly.pdbx_seq_one_letter_code
_entity_poly.pdbx_strand_id
1 'polypeptide(L)' 'MTWEAILAKWPLLEADMHEVYGVDLEDRGLLRSRSWRWWKVRVQGLLAADTRLHRALSPRPSSGA' A
#
# COMPACT_ATOMS: atom_id res chain seq x y z
N MET A 1 -11.51 -0.06 6.04
CA MET A 1 -10.64 0.17 4.88
C MET A 1 -11.05 -0.73 3.73
N THR A 2 -11.30 -0.20 2.54
CA THR A 2 -11.68 -1.01 1.35
C THR A 2 -10.49 -1.15 0.40
N TRP A 3 -10.49 -2.19 -0.45
CA TRP A 3 -9.46 -2.34 -1.49
C TRP A 3 -9.51 -1.25 -2.54
N GLU A 4 -10.70 -0.76 -2.87
CA GLU A 4 -10.87 0.38 -3.78
C GLU A 4 -10.15 1.63 -3.28
N ALA A 5 -10.32 1.98 -1.99
CA ALA A 5 -9.64 3.12 -1.39
C ALA A 5 -8.11 2.97 -1.40
N ILE A 6 -7.61 1.74 -1.21
CA ILE A 6 -6.18 1.43 -1.28
C ILE A 6 -5.66 1.60 -2.72
N LEU A 7 -6.34 1.01 -3.70
CA LEU A 7 -5.95 1.06 -5.10
C LEU A 7 -6.05 2.46 -5.69
N ALA A 8 -6.96 3.30 -5.19
CA ALA A 8 -7.03 4.73 -5.52
C ALA A 8 -5.78 5.52 -5.10
N LYS A 9 -4.92 4.94 -4.24
CA LYS A 9 -3.62 5.50 -3.83
C LYS A 9 -2.44 4.77 -4.47
N TRP A 10 -2.61 4.26 -5.70
CA TRP A 10 -1.59 3.46 -6.40
C TRP A 10 -0.15 4.03 -6.34
N PRO A 11 0.10 5.33 -6.59
CA PRO A 11 1.46 5.86 -6.53
C PRO A 11 2.12 5.74 -5.14
N LEU A 12 1.33 5.85 -4.06
CA LEU A 12 1.83 5.67 -2.70
C LEU A 12 2.10 4.19 -2.41
N LEU A 13 1.23 3.31 -2.90
CA LEU A 13 1.40 1.86 -2.80
C LEU A 13 2.70 1.41 -3.48
N GLU A 14 2.96 1.91 -4.68
CA GLU A 14 4.17 1.62 -5.46
C GLU A 14 5.45 2.13 -4.76
N ALA A 15 5.45 3.40 -4.34
CA ALA A 15 6.58 3.98 -3.64
C ALA A 15 6.90 3.22 -2.33
N ASP A 16 5.87 2.91 -1.53
CA ASP A 16 6.05 2.21 -0.26
C ASP A 16 6.43 0.73 -0.47
N MET A 17 5.94 0.06 -1.51
CA MET A 17 6.37 -1.30 -1.88
C MET A 17 7.85 -1.33 -2.25
N HIS A 18 8.32 -0.35 -3.03
CA HIS A 18 9.72 -0.25 -3.40
C HIS A 18 10.57 0.05 -2.17
N GLU A 19 10.22 1.06 -1.37
CA GLU A 19 11.02 1.47 -0.22
C GLU A 19 11.09 0.39 0.87
N VAL A 20 9.96 -0.24 1.22
CA VAL A 20 9.89 -1.18 2.36
C VAL A 20 10.32 -2.59 1.97
N TYR A 21 10.02 -3.03 0.75
CA TYR A 21 10.23 -4.42 0.33
C TYR A 21 11.19 -4.59 -0.85
N GLY A 22 11.68 -3.51 -1.46
CA GLY A 22 12.46 -3.58 -2.70
C GLY A 22 11.63 -4.11 -3.87
N VAL A 23 10.32 -3.92 -3.85
CA VAL A 23 9.39 -4.43 -4.85
C VAL A 23 9.01 -3.32 -5.83
N ASP A 24 9.40 -3.49 -7.09
CA ASP A 24 8.94 -2.65 -8.19
C ASP A 24 7.62 -3.19 -8.77
N LEU A 25 6.54 -2.40 -8.70
CA LEU A 25 5.23 -2.79 -9.23
C LEU A 25 5.10 -2.58 -10.75
N GLU A 26 6.00 -1.82 -11.37
CA GLU A 26 6.06 -1.66 -12.83
C GLU A 26 6.60 -2.91 -13.53
N ASP A 27 7.27 -3.81 -12.80
CA ASP A 27 7.61 -5.15 -13.28
C ASP A 27 6.32 -5.99 -13.48
N ARG A 28 5.82 -5.97 -14.72
CA ARG A 28 4.64 -6.72 -15.13
C ARG A 28 4.81 -8.24 -14.96
N GLY A 29 6.03 -8.76 -14.96
CA GLY A 29 6.33 -10.18 -14.72
C GLY A 29 6.16 -10.57 -13.25
N LEU A 30 6.47 -9.64 -12.34
CA LEU A 30 6.35 -9.86 -10.90
C LEU A 30 4.90 -10.14 -10.50
N LEU A 31 3.96 -9.23 -10.82
CA LEU A 31 2.57 -9.39 -10.38
C LEU A 31 1.87 -10.61 -10.99
N ARG A 32 2.27 -11.03 -12.20
CA ARG A 32 1.74 -12.25 -12.84
C ARG A 32 2.25 -13.55 -12.21
N SER A 33 3.45 -13.53 -11.63
CA SER A 33 4.11 -14.73 -11.07
C SER A 33 3.81 -14.94 -9.58
N ARG A 34 3.20 -13.97 -8.91
CA ARG A 34 2.91 -14.02 -7.47
C ARG A 34 1.42 -14.23 -7.20
N SER A 35 1.13 -14.94 -6.12
CA SER A 35 -0.24 -15.18 -5.70
C SER A 35 -0.88 -13.92 -5.13
N TRP A 36 -2.20 -13.84 -5.16
CA TRP A 36 -2.96 -12.78 -4.49
C TRP A 36 -2.59 -12.63 -3.01
N ARG A 37 -2.36 -13.77 -2.32
CA ARG A 37 -1.94 -13.77 -0.91
C ARG A 37 -0.60 -13.07 -0.70
N TRP A 38 0.36 -13.26 -1.61
CA TRP A 38 1.68 -12.61 -1.55
C TRP A 38 1.57 -11.09 -1.58
N TRP A 39 0.70 -10.57 -2.46
CA TRP A 39 0.42 -9.14 -2.58
C TRP A 39 -0.33 -8.62 -1.35
N LYS A 40 -1.43 -9.29 -0.97
CA LYS A 40 -2.29 -8.90 0.15
C LYS A 40 -1.52 -8.74 1.46
N VAL A 41 -0.64 -9.70 1.80
CA VAL A 41 0.14 -9.65 3.04
C VAL A 41 1.07 -8.44 3.08
N ARG A 42 1.68 -8.06 1.94
CA ARG A 42 2.56 -6.89 1.87
C ARG A 42 1.78 -5.59 2.01
N VAL A 43 0.64 -5.47 1.33
CA VAL A 43 -0.21 -4.28 1.49
C VAL A 43 -0.69 -4.14 2.94
N GLN A 44 -1.07 -5.25 3.59
CA GLN A 44 -1.43 -5.23 5.01
C GLN A 44 -0.25 -4.80 5.90
N GLY A 45 0.98 -5.22 5.58
CA GLY A 45 2.19 -4.77 6.26
C GLY A 45 2.42 -3.26 6.12
N LEU A 46 2.22 -2.70 4.92
CA LEU A 46 2.30 -1.26 4.70
C LEU A 46 1.27 -0.48 5.54
N LEU A 47 0.04 -1.00 5.64
CA LEU A 47 -1.03 -0.38 6.44
C LEU A 47 -0.81 -0.52 7.95
N ALA A 48 0.00 -1.48 8.39
CA ALA A 48 0.32 -1.70 9.81
C ALA A 48 1.53 -0.88 10.28
N ALA A 49 2.29 -0.27 9.36
CA ALA A 49 3.45 0.56 9.65
C ALA A 49 3.18 2.04 9.34
N ASP A 50 4.04 2.94 9.81
CA ASP A 50 3.95 4.37 9.50
C ASP A 50 4.46 4.69 8.08
N THR A 51 3.69 4.27 7.09
CA THR A 51 3.97 4.45 5.66
C THR A 51 3.19 5.64 5.08
N ARG A 52 3.53 6.06 3.86
CA ARG A 52 2.77 7.13 3.16
C ARG A 52 1.34 6.69 2.90
N LEU A 53 1.17 5.43 2.49
CA LEU A 53 -0.14 4.81 2.29
C LEU A 53 -0.96 4.78 3.58
N HIS A 54 -0.38 4.36 4.71
CA HIS A 54 -1.07 4.36 6.00
C HIS A 54 -1.52 5.78 6.38
N ARG A 55 -0.63 6.78 6.32
CA ARG A 55 -0.97 8.17 6.64
C ARG A 55 -2.06 8.75 5.74
N ALA A 56 -2.03 8.43 4.45
CA ALA A 56 -3.03 8.90 3.49
C ALA A 56 -4.42 8.30 3.71
N LEU A 57 -4.49 7.11 4.33
CA LEU A 57 -5.74 6.37 4.57
C LEU A 57 -6.23 6.46 6.02
N SER A 58 -5.40 6.95 6.93
CA SER A 58 -5.74 7.22 8.33
C SER A 58 -5.84 8.73 8.55
N PRO A 59 -6.96 9.38 8.12
CA PRO A 59 -7.15 10.80 8.39
C PRO A 59 -7.13 11.02 9.90
N ARG A 60 -6.31 11.96 10.38
CA ARG A 60 -6.37 12.36 11.79
C ARG A 60 -7.79 12.85 12.07
N PRO A 61 -8.41 12.46 13.20
CA PRO A 61 -9.65 13.09 13.61
C PRO A 61 -9.38 14.58 13.69
N SER A 62 -10.15 15.38 12.94
CA SER A 62 -10.09 16.83 13.05
C SER A 62 -10.32 17.17 14.51
N SER A 63 -9.31 17.70 15.19
CA SER A 63 -9.50 18.34 16.49
C SER A 63 -10.49 19.47 16.23
N GLY A 64 -11.75 19.25 16.62
CA GLY A 64 -12.76 20.29 16.61
C GLY A 64 -12.24 21.43 17.48
N ALA A 65 -12.06 22.60 16.86
CA ALA A 65 -11.85 23.85 17.56
C ALA A 65 -13.17 24.34 18.16
#